data_AF-A0A2P8ME15-F1
#
_entry.id   AF-A0A2P8ME15-F1
#
_cell.length_a   1.000
_cell.length_b   1.000
_cell.length_c   1.000
_cell.angle_alpha   90.00
_cell.angle_beta   90.00
_cell.angle_gamma   90.00
#
_symmetry.space_group_name_H-M   'P 1'
#
loop_
_entity.id
_entity.type
_entity.pdbx_description
1 polymer ?
#
loop_
_entity_poly.entity_id
_entity_poly.type
_entity_poly.pdbx_seq_one_letter_code
_entity_poly.pdbx_strand_id
1 'polypeptide(L)'
;MKKLKSMCSPIIFITFLMFFNFEGLNIKCKADINDSYVGVTYNAHIQNIGWQNSWCINGEEAGTDGKSLRMEALKINLTNAPADARILYQAHVQNLGWQQWVNDGNEAGTDGKGLRMEALRVKLLGMPDYSVEYQAHVQNLGWQNWVKDGEEAGTDGKGLRIEAIRIKIINKVHPDSITLNKSNENLALGNTDKLSVTFSPDNTTDKNVTWNSSDSNTVSVDKDGNITALREGTANITATSVDGKKNTSCFVTVVKAEN
;
A
#
# COMPACT_ATOMS: atom_id res chain seq x y z
N MET A 1 -26.99 -85.45 -2.93
CA MET A 1 -27.38 -84.77 -1.67
C MET A 1 -26.23 -83.91 -1.19
N LYS A 2 -26.33 -82.58 -1.28
CA LYS A 2 -25.52 -81.58 -0.55
C LYS A 2 -26.04 -80.18 -0.91
N LYS A 3 -26.81 -79.60 0.00
CA LYS A 3 -27.02 -78.15 0.13
C LYS A 3 -26.98 -77.88 1.64
N LEU A 4 -25.84 -77.40 2.14
CA LEU A 4 -25.77 -76.85 3.49
C LEU A 4 -26.30 -75.42 3.43
N LYS A 5 -27.39 -75.18 4.16
CA LYS A 5 -27.94 -73.85 4.41
C LYS A 5 -27.17 -73.18 5.55
N SER A 6 -26.83 -71.93 5.28
CA SER A 6 -26.39 -70.86 6.16
C SER A 6 -27.20 -70.76 7.47
N MET A 7 -26.51 -70.55 8.58
CA MET A 7 -27.04 -69.81 9.74
C MET A 7 -25.94 -68.90 10.32
N CYS A 8 -26.30 -67.62 10.43
CA CYS A 8 -25.55 -66.49 10.94
C CYS A 8 -25.31 -66.56 12.46
N SER A 9 -24.23 -65.93 12.92
CA SER A 9 -24.09 -65.40 14.28
C SER A 9 -23.59 -63.95 14.18
N PRO A 10 -24.19 -62.96 14.88
CA PRO A 10 -23.76 -61.58 14.80
C PRO A 10 -22.56 -61.34 15.72
N ILE A 11 -21.45 -60.87 15.15
CA ILE A 11 -20.32 -60.32 15.91
C ILE A 11 -20.67 -58.89 16.28
N ILE A 12 -20.87 -58.65 17.58
CA ILE A 12 -21.06 -57.31 18.16
C ILE A 12 -19.69 -56.62 18.15
N PHE A 13 -19.53 -55.60 17.31
CA PHE A 13 -18.37 -54.70 17.31
C PHE A 13 -18.62 -53.60 18.34
N ILE A 14 -18.01 -53.70 19.53
CA ILE A 14 -18.01 -52.62 20.52
C ILE A 14 -16.99 -51.58 20.07
N THR A 15 -17.45 -50.49 19.45
CA THR A 15 -16.63 -49.29 19.22
C THR A 15 -16.36 -48.62 20.55
N PHE A 16 -15.12 -48.74 21.04
CA PHE A 16 -14.60 -47.98 22.17
C PHE A 16 -14.38 -46.54 21.74
N LEU A 17 -15.38 -45.67 21.96
CA LEU A 17 -15.27 -44.23 21.75
C LEU A 17 -14.47 -43.63 22.92
N MET A 18 -13.18 -43.35 22.71
CA MET A 18 -12.45 -42.47 23.63
C MET A 18 -13.02 -41.06 23.51
N PHE A 19 -13.89 -40.69 24.45
CA PHE A 19 -14.25 -39.30 24.68
C PHE A 19 -13.04 -38.60 25.30
N PHE A 20 -12.23 -37.94 24.47
CA PHE A 20 -11.35 -36.88 24.96
C PHE A 20 -12.23 -35.70 25.35
N ASN A 21 -12.51 -35.56 26.65
CA ASN A 21 -13.01 -34.32 27.22
C ASN A 21 -11.88 -33.29 27.08
N PHE A 22 -11.94 -32.49 26.01
CA PHE A 22 -11.13 -31.30 25.90
C PHE A 22 -11.81 -30.23 26.78
N GLU A 23 -11.50 -30.24 28.07
CA GLU A 23 -11.82 -29.08 28.91
C GLU A 23 -11.10 -27.89 28.30
N GLY A 24 -11.90 -26.97 27.75
CA GLY A 24 -11.41 -25.82 27.03
C GLY A 24 -10.44 -25.04 27.89
N LEU A 25 -9.16 -25.04 27.48
CA LEU A 25 -8.27 -23.95 27.82
C LEU A 25 -8.86 -22.70 27.17
N ASN A 26 -9.66 -21.96 27.95
CA ASN A 26 -10.04 -20.58 27.68
C ASN A 26 -8.77 -19.72 27.77
N ILE A 27 -7.90 -19.84 26.78
CA ILE A 27 -6.98 -18.76 26.47
C ILE A 27 -7.84 -17.71 25.80
N LYS A 28 -8.41 -16.81 26.62
CA LYS A 28 -8.63 -15.45 26.17
C LYS A 28 -7.25 -14.91 25.82
N CYS A 29 -6.81 -15.15 24.58
CA CYS A 29 -5.96 -14.19 23.91
C CYS A 29 -6.81 -12.93 23.92
N LYS A 30 -6.48 -12.01 24.83
CA LYS A 30 -6.97 -10.66 24.78
C LYS A 30 -6.29 -10.03 23.56
N ALA A 31 -6.73 -10.42 22.37
CA ALA A 31 -6.70 -9.51 21.25
C ALA A 31 -7.50 -8.31 21.74
N ASP A 32 -6.91 -7.12 21.71
CA ASP A 32 -7.68 -5.90 21.79
C ASP A 32 -8.59 -5.88 20.56
N ILE A 33 -9.75 -6.55 20.65
CA ILE A 33 -10.83 -6.48 19.66
C ILE A 33 -11.54 -5.16 19.91
N ASN A 34 -10.83 -4.08 19.60
CA ASN A 34 -11.51 -2.93 19.04
C ASN A 34 -11.75 -3.29 17.57
N ASP A 35 -12.97 -3.70 17.27
CA ASP A 35 -13.55 -3.87 15.93
C ASP A 35 -13.67 -2.52 15.17
N SER A 36 -12.70 -1.64 15.36
CA SER A 36 -12.73 -0.23 14.96
C SER A 36 -11.50 0.19 14.16
N TYR A 37 -10.60 -0.75 13.84
CA TYR A 37 -9.45 -0.44 12.99
C TYR A 37 -9.89 -0.39 11.53
N VAL A 38 -9.48 0.67 10.82
CA VAL A 38 -9.76 0.79 9.40
C VAL A 38 -9.01 -0.31 8.64
N GLY A 39 -9.75 -1.12 7.89
CA GLY A 39 -9.19 -2.25 7.16
C GLY A 39 -9.60 -2.26 5.70
N VAL A 40 -9.18 -3.34 5.03
CA VAL A 40 -9.55 -3.64 3.66
C VAL A 40 -9.98 -5.09 3.55
N THR A 41 -10.99 -5.33 2.72
CA THR A 41 -11.41 -6.64 2.25
C THR A 41 -11.32 -6.69 0.74
N TYR A 42 -10.93 -7.82 0.19
CA TYR A 42 -10.76 -7.97 -1.25
C TYR A 42 -11.02 -9.40 -1.72
N ASN A 43 -11.41 -9.52 -2.97
CA ASN A 43 -11.69 -10.80 -3.61
C ASN A 43 -11.11 -10.79 -5.02
N ALA A 44 -10.57 -11.94 -5.43
CA ALA A 44 -9.99 -12.15 -6.74
C ALA A 44 -10.84 -13.12 -7.58
N HIS A 45 -10.97 -12.82 -8.87
CA HIS A 45 -11.51 -13.74 -9.86
C HIS A 45 -10.34 -14.47 -10.53
N ILE A 46 -10.30 -15.80 -10.38
CA ILE A 46 -9.19 -16.63 -10.84
C ILE A 46 -9.63 -17.50 -12.01
N GLN A 47 -8.76 -17.62 -13.02
CA GLN A 47 -8.97 -18.50 -14.16
C GLN A 47 -9.41 -19.91 -13.70
N ASN A 48 -10.47 -20.43 -14.32
CA ASN A 48 -11.05 -21.76 -14.07
C ASN A 48 -11.59 -22.00 -12.64
N ILE A 49 -11.59 -20.99 -11.77
CA ILE A 49 -12.12 -21.07 -10.40
C ILE A 49 -13.28 -20.09 -10.23
N GLY A 50 -13.16 -18.89 -10.79
CA GLY A 50 -14.10 -17.81 -10.59
C GLY A 50 -13.71 -16.93 -9.41
N TRP A 51 -14.69 -16.18 -8.89
CA TRP A 51 -14.56 -15.43 -7.64
C TRP A 51 -14.30 -16.39 -6.46
N GLN A 52 -13.38 -16.03 -5.57
CA GLN A 52 -13.11 -16.84 -4.38
C GLN A 52 -14.29 -16.76 -3.39
N ASN A 53 -14.59 -17.87 -2.71
CA ASN A 53 -15.76 -17.98 -1.83
C ASN A 53 -15.70 -17.04 -0.61
N SER A 54 -14.50 -16.69 -0.15
CA SER A 54 -14.29 -15.78 0.98
C SER A 54 -13.48 -14.57 0.53
N TRP A 55 -13.87 -13.41 1.05
CA TRP A 55 -13.08 -12.20 0.91
C TRP A 55 -11.89 -12.26 1.85
N CYS A 56 -10.70 -12.00 1.32
CA CYS A 56 -9.48 -11.88 2.07
C CYS A 56 -9.48 -10.56 2.84
N ILE A 57 -8.85 -10.55 4.01
CA ILE A 57 -8.73 -9.35 4.84
C ILE A 57 -7.26 -8.96 5.01
N ASN A 58 -6.97 -7.65 5.15
CA ASN A 58 -5.70 -7.08 5.59
C ASN A 58 -4.44 -7.99 5.49
N GLY A 59 -3.86 -8.08 4.30
CA GLY A 59 -2.59 -8.76 4.06
C GLY A 59 -2.71 -10.25 3.76
N GLU A 60 -3.90 -10.84 3.85
CA GLU A 60 -4.16 -12.21 3.40
C GLU A 60 -3.98 -12.36 1.89
N GLU A 61 -3.70 -13.57 1.44
CA GLU A 61 -3.51 -13.82 0.02
C GLU A 61 -4.83 -14.02 -0.70
N ALA A 62 -5.11 -13.18 -1.69
CA ALA A 62 -6.16 -13.43 -2.69
C ALA A 62 -5.52 -13.92 -3.99
N GLY A 63 -6.13 -14.93 -4.60
CA GLY A 63 -5.62 -15.65 -5.77
C GLY A 63 -4.88 -16.94 -5.44
N THR A 64 -3.87 -17.26 -6.25
CA THR A 64 -3.12 -18.50 -6.13
C THR A 64 -1.63 -18.29 -6.37
N ASP A 65 -0.81 -18.57 -5.37
CA ASP A 65 0.63 -18.79 -5.56
C ASP A 65 0.90 -20.25 -6.02
N GLY A 66 1.84 -20.44 -6.96
CA GLY A 66 2.37 -21.74 -7.36
C GLY A 66 1.45 -22.65 -8.20
N LYS A 67 0.19 -22.26 -8.45
CA LYS A 67 -0.79 -23.06 -9.23
C LYS A 67 -0.82 -22.73 -10.72
N SER A 68 -0.03 -21.76 -11.16
CA SER A 68 -0.01 -21.26 -12.54
C SER A 68 -1.38 -20.74 -13.04
N LEU A 69 -2.30 -20.36 -12.15
CA LEU A 69 -3.57 -19.75 -12.52
C LEU A 69 -3.46 -18.22 -12.41
N ARG A 70 -4.11 -17.51 -13.33
CA ARG A 70 -4.04 -16.05 -13.40
C ARG A 70 -5.21 -15.40 -12.69
N MET A 71 -4.96 -14.22 -12.16
CA MET A 71 -6.02 -13.29 -11.80
C MET A 71 -6.58 -12.64 -13.08
N GLU A 72 -7.90 -12.56 -13.16
CA GLU A 72 -8.61 -11.94 -14.28
C GLU A 72 -9.38 -10.68 -13.85
N ALA A 73 -9.85 -10.65 -12.60
CA ALA A 73 -10.49 -9.48 -12.00
C ALA A 73 -10.27 -9.42 -10.48
N LEU A 74 -10.56 -8.27 -9.89
CA LEU A 74 -10.54 -8.05 -8.45
C LEU A 74 -11.61 -7.05 -8.01
N LYS A 75 -12.03 -7.17 -6.75
CA LYS A 75 -12.88 -6.20 -6.04
C LYS A 75 -12.29 -5.90 -4.67
N ILE A 76 -12.36 -4.65 -4.24
CA ILE A 76 -11.78 -4.18 -2.98
C ILE A 76 -12.79 -3.26 -2.28
N ASN A 77 -12.98 -3.45 -0.97
CA ASN A 77 -13.78 -2.59 -0.10
C ASN A 77 -12.96 -2.18 1.13
N LEU A 78 -13.21 -0.98 1.63
CA LEU A 78 -12.76 -0.58 2.96
C LEU A 78 -13.68 -1.18 4.03
N THR A 79 -13.13 -1.44 5.21
CA THR A 79 -13.87 -1.78 6.41
C THR A 79 -13.59 -0.78 7.51
N ASN A 80 -14.61 -0.42 8.30
CA ASN A 80 -14.49 0.54 9.41
C ASN A 80 -13.92 1.92 9.01
N ALA A 81 -14.07 2.32 7.75
CA ALA A 81 -13.58 3.60 7.23
C ALA A 81 -14.64 4.72 7.36
N PRO A 82 -14.21 6.00 7.36
CA PRO A 82 -15.12 7.14 7.27
C PRO A 82 -16.06 7.05 6.06
N ALA A 83 -17.28 7.61 6.17
CA ALA A 83 -18.30 7.49 5.12
C ALA A 83 -17.92 8.16 3.79
N ASP A 84 -17.06 9.18 3.84
CA ASP A 84 -16.51 9.90 2.68
C ASP A 84 -15.22 9.28 2.14
N ALA A 85 -14.64 8.30 2.87
CA ALA A 85 -13.47 7.58 2.40
C ALA A 85 -13.81 6.64 1.23
N ARG A 86 -12.86 6.47 0.31
CA ARG A 86 -12.98 5.56 -0.83
C ARG A 86 -11.66 4.82 -1.03
N ILE A 87 -11.73 3.55 -1.42
CA ILE A 87 -10.59 2.85 -2.03
C ILE A 87 -10.76 2.81 -3.54
N LEU A 88 -9.84 3.44 -4.26
CA LEU A 88 -9.82 3.47 -5.72
C LEU A 88 -8.79 2.49 -6.23
N TYR A 89 -9.12 1.75 -7.29
CA TYR A 89 -8.22 0.79 -7.89
C TYR A 89 -8.47 0.63 -9.38
N GLN A 90 -7.43 0.19 -10.09
CA GLN A 90 -7.50 -0.14 -11.51
C GLN A 90 -6.58 -1.31 -11.84
N ALA A 91 -6.92 -2.03 -12.91
CA ALA A 91 -6.16 -3.14 -13.44
C ALA A 91 -5.51 -2.76 -14.78
N HIS A 92 -4.29 -3.22 -15.01
CA HIS A 92 -3.74 -3.37 -16.35
C HIS A 92 -4.10 -4.77 -16.86
N VAL A 93 -4.89 -4.84 -17.93
CA VAL A 93 -5.39 -6.11 -18.48
C VAL A 93 -4.77 -6.35 -19.85
N GLN A 94 -4.39 -7.60 -20.10
CA GLN A 94 -3.86 -8.05 -21.38
C GLN A 94 -4.69 -7.51 -22.56
N ASN A 95 -4.02 -6.92 -23.55
CA ASN A 95 -4.59 -6.34 -24.77
C ASN A 95 -5.55 -5.14 -24.57
N LEU A 96 -5.87 -4.76 -23.32
CA LEU A 96 -6.74 -3.62 -23.01
C LEU A 96 -5.97 -2.46 -22.38
N GLY A 97 -4.82 -2.75 -21.78
CA GLY A 97 -4.04 -1.76 -21.08
C GLY A 97 -4.60 -1.44 -19.70
N TRP A 98 -4.25 -0.27 -19.19
CA TRP A 98 -4.84 0.29 -17.98
C TRP A 98 -6.32 0.62 -18.20
N GLN A 99 -7.17 -0.02 -17.40
CA GLN A 99 -8.59 0.29 -17.36
C GLN A 99 -8.85 1.52 -16.49
N GLN A 100 -10.09 2.04 -16.54
CA GLN A 100 -10.52 3.14 -15.69
C GLN A 100 -10.46 2.77 -14.20
N TRP A 101 -10.24 3.77 -13.36
CA TRP A 101 -10.36 3.63 -11.91
C TRP A 101 -11.79 3.27 -11.53
N VAL A 102 -11.93 2.21 -10.75
CA VAL A 102 -13.15 1.86 -10.04
C VAL A 102 -12.93 2.06 -8.54
N ASN A 103 -13.99 1.90 -7.75
CA ASN A 103 -13.93 2.06 -6.30
C ASN A 103 -14.89 1.10 -5.60
N ASP A 104 -14.62 0.82 -4.33
CA ASP A 104 -15.55 0.22 -3.35
C ASP A 104 -16.47 -0.88 -3.92
N GLY A 105 -15.91 -2.08 -4.07
CA GLY A 105 -16.63 -3.28 -4.49
C GLY A 105 -16.91 -3.38 -5.99
N ASN A 106 -16.69 -2.33 -6.77
CA ASN A 106 -16.79 -2.39 -8.23
C ASN A 106 -15.66 -3.24 -8.86
N GLU A 107 -15.93 -3.89 -9.98
CA GLU A 107 -14.96 -4.79 -10.61
C GLU A 107 -13.85 -4.02 -11.34
N ALA A 108 -12.59 -4.33 -11.04
CA ALA A 108 -11.45 -4.04 -11.90
C ALA A 108 -10.98 -5.32 -12.58
N GLY A 109 -10.60 -5.25 -13.85
CA GLY A 109 -10.23 -6.42 -14.64
C GLY A 109 -11.34 -6.85 -15.60
N THR A 110 -11.42 -8.14 -15.86
CA THR A 110 -12.47 -8.76 -16.67
C THR A 110 -12.87 -10.13 -16.12
N ASP A 111 -14.14 -10.30 -15.80
CA ASP A 111 -14.76 -11.61 -15.59
C ASP A 111 -15.17 -12.24 -16.95
N GLY A 112 -14.96 -13.55 -17.10
CA GLY A 112 -15.47 -14.36 -18.22
C GLY A 112 -14.85 -14.13 -19.61
N LYS A 113 -13.91 -13.20 -19.75
CA LYS A 113 -13.25 -12.88 -21.05
C LYS A 113 -11.95 -13.61 -21.30
N GLY A 114 -11.44 -14.33 -20.29
CA GLY A 114 -10.19 -15.07 -20.40
C GLY A 114 -8.94 -14.20 -20.53
N LEU A 115 -9.01 -12.91 -20.20
CA LEU A 115 -7.89 -11.98 -20.21
C LEU A 115 -7.28 -11.88 -18.81
N ARG A 116 -5.95 -11.82 -18.75
CA ARG A 116 -5.20 -11.78 -17.48
C ARG A 116 -4.98 -10.34 -17.01
N MET A 117 -4.98 -10.16 -15.71
CA MET A 117 -4.37 -8.99 -15.07
C MET A 117 -2.85 -9.12 -15.09
N GLU A 118 -2.16 -8.03 -15.41
CA GLU A 118 -0.70 -7.95 -15.46
C GLU A 118 -0.14 -6.98 -14.41
N ALA A 119 -0.90 -5.93 -14.10
CA ALA A 119 -0.57 -4.98 -13.03
C ALA A 119 -1.84 -4.45 -12.34
N LEU A 120 -1.69 -3.87 -11.14
CA LEU A 120 -2.72 -3.11 -10.45
C LEU A 120 -2.15 -1.84 -9.81
N ARG A 121 -3.03 -0.85 -9.59
CA ARG A 121 -2.78 0.32 -8.76
C ARG A 121 -3.95 0.51 -7.79
N VAL A 122 -3.66 0.87 -6.56
CA VAL A 122 -4.65 1.06 -5.48
C VAL A 122 -4.29 2.31 -4.70
N LYS A 123 -5.26 3.18 -4.42
CA LYS A 123 -5.06 4.39 -3.61
C LYS A 123 -6.28 4.72 -2.75
N LEU A 124 -6.05 5.45 -1.67
CA LEU A 124 -7.11 5.92 -0.78
C LEU A 124 -7.51 7.36 -1.13
N LEU A 125 -8.78 7.68 -0.92
CA LEU A 125 -9.33 9.04 -0.92
C LEU A 125 -10.04 9.28 0.42
N GLY A 126 -9.92 10.50 0.97
CA GLY A 126 -10.57 10.85 2.23
C GLY A 126 -9.92 10.26 3.49
N MET A 127 -8.69 9.74 3.38
CA MET A 127 -7.97 9.11 4.50
C MET A 127 -6.53 9.62 4.59
N PRO A 128 -6.30 10.89 4.97
CA PRO A 128 -4.97 11.50 4.94
C PRO A 128 -3.96 10.83 5.88
N ASP A 129 -4.44 10.23 6.98
CA ASP A 129 -3.60 9.63 8.02
C ASP A 129 -3.34 8.12 7.78
N TYR A 130 -3.73 7.60 6.62
CA TYR A 130 -3.56 6.21 6.23
C TYR A 130 -2.90 6.08 4.86
N SER A 131 -2.26 4.93 4.64
CA SER A 131 -1.80 4.45 3.34
C SER A 131 -2.37 3.06 3.06
N VAL A 132 -2.54 2.75 1.77
CA VAL A 132 -2.77 1.37 1.33
C VAL A 132 -1.46 0.81 0.79
N GLU A 133 -1.02 -0.31 1.37
CA GLU A 133 0.11 -1.09 0.85
C GLU A 133 -0.41 -2.34 0.15
N TYR A 134 0.18 -2.66 -0.99
CA TYR A 134 -0.17 -3.85 -1.75
C TYR A 134 1.02 -4.42 -2.50
N GLN A 135 0.95 -5.71 -2.81
CA GLN A 135 1.94 -6.39 -3.62
C GLN A 135 1.26 -7.43 -4.51
N ALA A 136 1.94 -7.79 -5.61
CA ALA A 136 1.50 -8.82 -6.53
C ALA A 136 2.51 -9.97 -6.56
N HIS A 137 1.99 -11.20 -6.60
CA HIS A 137 2.72 -12.37 -7.04
C HIS A 137 2.62 -12.46 -8.56
N VAL A 138 3.74 -12.31 -9.25
CA VAL A 138 3.80 -12.28 -10.72
C VAL A 138 4.42 -13.58 -11.22
N GLN A 139 3.85 -14.13 -12.30
CA GLN A 139 4.38 -15.29 -12.99
C GLN A 139 5.91 -15.19 -13.16
N ASN A 140 6.62 -16.26 -12.80
CA ASN A 140 8.07 -16.42 -12.92
C ASN A 140 8.93 -15.43 -12.12
N LEU A 141 8.33 -14.44 -11.45
CA LEU A 141 9.04 -13.44 -10.63
C LEU A 141 8.74 -13.60 -9.14
N GLY A 142 7.63 -14.25 -8.80
CA GLY A 142 7.19 -14.42 -7.43
C GLY A 142 6.56 -13.14 -6.86
N TRP A 143 6.52 -13.08 -5.53
CA TRP A 143 6.11 -11.89 -4.79
C TRP A 143 7.05 -10.72 -5.07
N GLN A 144 6.49 -9.63 -5.60
CA GLN A 144 7.18 -8.36 -5.73
C GLN A 144 7.16 -7.60 -4.40
N ASN A 145 7.99 -6.56 -4.29
CA ASN A 145 7.97 -5.67 -3.13
C ASN A 145 6.58 -5.03 -2.95
N TRP A 146 6.26 -4.71 -1.69
CA TRP A 146 5.12 -3.85 -1.37
C TRP A 146 5.31 -2.47 -2.01
N VAL A 147 4.26 -2.00 -2.66
CA VAL A 147 4.11 -0.64 -3.18
C VAL A 147 2.93 0.02 -2.48
N LYS A 148 2.77 1.33 -2.63
CA LYS A 148 1.72 2.08 -1.95
C LYS A 148 1.04 3.13 -2.81
N ASP A 149 -0.17 3.50 -2.42
CA ASP A 149 -0.85 4.75 -2.82
C ASP A 149 -0.73 5.12 -4.32
N GLY A 150 -1.12 4.20 -5.19
CA GLY A 150 -1.21 4.40 -6.64
C GLY A 150 0.04 3.99 -7.42
N GLU A 151 1.09 3.54 -6.74
CA GLU A 151 2.26 2.91 -7.36
C GLU A 151 1.90 1.58 -8.05
N GLU A 152 2.67 1.17 -9.04
CA GLU A 152 2.37 -0.04 -9.79
C GLU A 152 2.81 -1.31 -9.06
N ALA A 153 1.88 -2.23 -8.82
CA ALA A 153 2.19 -3.61 -8.45
C ALA A 153 1.97 -4.52 -9.66
N GLY A 154 2.95 -5.38 -9.96
CA GLY A 154 2.90 -6.27 -11.11
C GLY A 154 3.83 -5.81 -12.23
N THR A 155 3.44 -6.04 -13.48
CA THR A 155 4.20 -5.62 -14.66
C THR A 155 3.29 -5.09 -15.75
N ASP A 156 3.55 -3.88 -16.22
CA ASP A 156 3.01 -3.35 -17.48
C ASP A 156 3.90 -3.77 -18.67
N GLY A 157 3.27 -4.19 -19.78
CA GLY A 157 3.93 -4.42 -21.07
C GLY A 157 4.86 -5.63 -21.17
N LYS A 158 5.08 -6.40 -20.09
CA LYS A 158 5.97 -7.57 -20.07
C LYS A 158 5.26 -8.89 -20.39
N GLY A 159 3.94 -8.89 -20.51
CA GLY A 159 3.15 -10.09 -20.78
C GLY A 159 3.09 -11.10 -19.64
N LEU A 160 3.55 -10.73 -18.44
CA LEU A 160 3.50 -11.56 -17.24
C LEU A 160 2.22 -11.27 -16.46
N ARG A 161 1.58 -12.34 -15.97
CA ARG A 161 0.31 -12.23 -15.24
C ARG A 161 0.51 -12.15 -13.74
N ILE A 162 -0.41 -11.45 -13.09
CA ILE A 162 -0.62 -11.57 -11.65
C ILE A 162 -1.32 -12.89 -11.38
N GLU A 163 -0.84 -13.61 -10.37
CA GLU A 163 -1.43 -14.88 -9.90
C GLU A 163 -2.04 -14.73 -8.50
N ALA A 164 -1.50 -13.83 -7.67
CA ALA A 164 -2.04 -13.50 -6.35
C ALA A 164 -1.71 -12.05 -5.95
N ILE A 165 -2.46 -11.51 -4.97
CA ILE A 165 -2.22 -10.20 -4.36
C ILE A 165 -2.35 -10.25 -2.83
N ARG A 166 -1.74 -9.28 -2.16
CA ARG A 166 -1.98 -8.94 -0.75
C ARG A 166 -2.18 -7.44 -0.64
N ILE A 167 -3.16 -7.00 0.16
CA ILE A 167 -3.49 -5.58 0.37
C ILE A 167 -3.75 -5.36 1.85
N LYS A 168 -3.19 -4.29 2.43
CA LYS A 168 -3.41 -3.90 3.82
C LYS A 168 -3.47 -2.39 3.97
N ILE A 169 -4.20 -1.93 4.99
CA ILE A 169 -4.23 -0.53 5.40
C ILE A 169 -3.24 -0.34 6.55
N ILE A 170 -2.39 0.68 6.43
CA ILE A 170 -1.42 1.06 7.48
C ILE A 170 -1.66 2.52 7.91
N ASN A 171 -1.37 2.81 9.17
CA ASN A 171 -1.32 4.19 9.67
C ASN A 171 -0.08 4.89 9.13
N LYS A 172 -0.22 6.16 8.74
CA LYS A 172 0.92 7.04 8.52
C LYS A 172 1.48 7.50 9.85
N VAL A 173 2.81 7.56 9.91
CA VAL A 173 3.51 8.28 10.98
C VAL A 173 3.74 9.70 10.48
N HIS A 174 3.12 10.66 11.14
CA HIS A 174 3.28 12.09 10.85
C HIS A 174 4.47 12.67 11.60
N PRO A 175 5.11 13.72 11.06
CA PRO A 175 6.15 14.40 11.80
C PRO A 175 5.56 15.26 12.92
N ASP A 176 6.14 15.12 14.10
CA ASP A 176 5.96 16.06 15.20
C ASP A 176 6.70 17.37 14.92
N SER A 177 7.86 17.29 14.25
CA SER A 177 8.64 18.44 13.81
C SER A 177 9.45 18.17 12.54
N ILE A 178 9.79 19.25 11.84
CA ILE A 178 10.79 19.27 10.77
C ILE A 178 11.82 20.35 11.05
N THR A 179 13.08 20.10 10.73
CA THR A 179 14.19 21.06 10.94
C THR A 179 15.10 21.11 9.73
N LEU A 180 15.65 22.31 9.44
CA LEU A 180 16.73 22.44 8.46
C LEU A 180 18.08 22.21 9.13
N ASN A 181 19.04 21.74 8.35
CA ASN A 181 20.46 21.71 8.74
C ASN A 181 21.01 23.12 9.07
N LYS A 182 20.38 24.19 8.56
CA LYS A 182 20.81 25.57 8.73
C LYS A 182 19.64 26.50 8.97
N SER A 183 19.76 27.39 9.95
CA SER A 183 18.78 28.46 10.20
C SER A 183 19.17 29.78 9.52
N ASN A 184 20.44 29.96 9.19
CA ASN A 184 20.98 31.11 8.47
C ASN A 184 22.07 30.65 7.50
N GLU A 185 22.23 31.34 6.38
CA GLU A 185 23.27 31.07 5.37
C GLU A 185 23.75 32.36 4.70
N ASN A 186 25.04 32.46 4.42
CA ASN A 186 25.63 33.61 3.73
C ASN A 186 26.25 33.14 2.40
N LEU A 187 25.65 33.52 1.28
CA LEU A 187 26.11 33.12 -0.04
C LEU A 187 26.71 34.29 -0.81
N ALA A 188 27.85 34.05 -1.46
CA ALA A 188 28.32 34.94 -2.50
C ALA A 188 27.42 34.84 -3.74
N LEU A 189 27.23 35.94 -4.44
CA LEU A 189 26.45 36.00 -5.69
C LEU A 189 26.90 34.93 -6.69
N GLY A 190 25.95 34.16 -7.21
CA GLY A 190 26.21 33.06 -8.15
C GLY A 190 26.49 31.70 -7.49
N ASN A 191 26.77 31.66 -6.18
CA ASN A 191 26.99 30.40 -5.48
C ASN A 191 25.67 29.68 -5.17
N THR A 192 25.80 28.39 -4.92
CA THR A 192 24.72 27.50 -4.53
C THR A 192 25.04 26.81 -3.21
N ASP A 193 24.00 26.41 -2.50
CA ASP A 193 24.13 25.57 -1.31
C ASP A 193 22.92 24.63 -1.17
N LYS A 194 23.03 23.63 -0.31
CA LYS A 194 21.99 22.62 -0.08
C LYS A 194 21.42 22.73 1.32
N LEU A 195 20.11 22.98 1.37
CA LEU A 195 19.33 22.82 2.59
C LEU A 195 18.76 21.40 2.64
N SER A 196 18.95 20.72 3.78
CA SER A 196 18.43 19.37 4.02
C SER A 196 17.46 19.39 5.21
N VAL A 197 16.37 18.65 5.08
CA VAL A 197 15.33 18.55 6.11
C VAL A 197 15.49 17.28 6.93
N THR A 198 15.42 17.40 8.25
CA THR A 198 15.31 16.28 9.18
C THR A 198 13.89 16.23 9.75
N PHE A 199 13.32 15.03 9.83
CA PHE A 199 11.98 14.77 10.35
C PHE A 199 12.07 14.08 11.71
N SER A 200 11.23 14.47 12.65
CA SER A 200 11.05 13.74 13.92
C SER A 200 9.58 13.34 14.08
N PRO A 201 9.27 12.06 14.37
CA PRO A 201 10.21 10.96 14.55
C PRO A 201 10.85 10.49 13.23
N ASP A 202 11.99 9.80 13.31
CA ASP A 202 12.75 9.35 12.14
C ASP A 202 11.96 8.39 11.23
N ASN A 203 10.99 7.67 11.79
CA ASN A 203 10.11 6.75 11.05
C ASN A 203 8.88 7.44 10.44
N THR A 204 8.86 8.78 10.37
CA THR A 204 7.85 9.54 9.60
C THR A 204 7.72 8.93 8.20
N THR A 205 6.49 8.60 7.83
CA THR A 205 6.19 7.80 6.62
C THR A 205 6.21 8.60 5.31
N ASP A 206 5.92 9.90 5.37
CA ASP A 206 6.00 10.82 4.24
C ASP A 206 7.05 11.91 4.53
N LYS A 207 8.20 11.82 3.83
CA LYS A 207 9.34 12.72 4.02
C LYS A 207 9.50 13.73 2.88
N ASN A 208 8.48 13.87 2.02
CA ASN A 208 8.52 14.90 1.00
C ASN A 208 8.28 16.29 1.63
N VAL A 209 8.81 17.32 0.98
CA VAL A 209 8.64 18.71 1.40
C VAL A 209 8.34 19.61 0.20
N THR A 210 7.58 20.66 0.44
CA THR A 210 7.41 21.76 -0.50
C THR A 210 8.33 22.90 -0.10
N TRP A 211 9.12 23.40 -1.06
CA TRP A 211 10.03 24.52 -0.88
C TRP A 211 9.45 25.82 -1.41
N ASN A 212 9.71 26.92 -0.72
CA ASN A 212 9.33 28.26 -1.14
C ASN A 212 10.43 29.28 -0.80
N SER A 213 10.62 30.27 -1.66
CA SER A 213 11.43 31.46 -1.37
C SER A 213 10.54 32.68 -1.17
N SER A 214 10.85 33.51 -0.18
CA SER A 214 10.16 34.80 -0.01
C SER A 214 10.49 35.81 -1.12
N ASP A 215 11.63 35.66 -1.80
CA ASP A 215 12.01 36.43 -2.99
C ASP A 215 12.87 35.58 -3.94
N SER A 216 12.20 34.95 -4.90
CA SER A 216 12.84 34.09 -5.90
C SER A 216 13.75 34.82 -6.88
N ASN A 217 13.72 36.16 -6.94
CA ASN A 217 14.66 36.95 -7.74
C ASN A 217 15.98 37.19 -7.00
N THR A 218 16.00 37.02 -5.68
CA THR A 218 17.19 37.20 -4.83
C THR A 218 17.81 35.84 -4.51
N VAL A 219 17.00 34.89 -4.04
CA VAL A 219 17.42 33.50 -3.81
C VAL A 219 16.35 32.56 -4.33
N SER A 220 16.69 31.70 -5.30
CA SER A 220 15.79 30.63 -5.76
C SER A 220 16.05 29.34 -5.01
N VAL A 221 15.04 28.48 -4.88
CA VAL A 221 15.15 27.12 -4.33
C VAL A 221 14.45 26.14 -5.27
N ASP A 222 15.06 24.98 -5.51
CA ASP A 222 14.45 23.91 -6.32
C ASP A 222 13.68 22.89 -5.48
N LYS A 223 13.08 21.89 -6.14
CA LYS A 223 12.30 20.82 -5.48
C LYS A 223 13.12 19.96 -4.52
N ASP A 224 14.43 19.92 -4.69
CA ASP A 224 15.32 19.10 -3.87
C ASP A 224 15.90 19.92 -2.71
N GLY A 225 15.69 21.24 -2.66
CA GLY A 225 16.24 22.14 -1.62
C GLY A 225 17.61 22.72 -1.97
N ASN A 226 18.02 22.69 -3.25
CA ASN A 226 19.20 23.43 -3.68
C ASN A 226 18.83 24.91 -3.83
N ILE A 227 19.57 25.78 -3.13
CA ILE A 227 19.39 27.23 -3.20
C ILE A 227 20.45 27.86 -4.11
N THR A 228 20.09 28.92 -4.82
CA THR A 228 20.99 29.68 -5.70
C THR A 228 20.89 31.16 -5.42
N ALA A 229 22.03 31.81 -5.22
CA ALA A 229 22.13 33.25 -5.00
C ALA A 229 22.10 34.00 -6.35
N LEU A 230 21.03 34.76 -6.59
CA LEU A 230 20.79 35.42 -7.89
C LEU A 230 21.02 36.93 -7.86
N ARG A 231 20.79 37.57 -6.70
CA ARG A 231 20.98 39.01 -6.50
C ARG A 231 21.38 39.28 -5.05
N GLU A 232 22.18 40.33 -4.83
CA GLU A 232 22.47 40.82 -3.48
C GLU A 232 21.18 41.19 -2.74
N GLY A 233 21.11 40.86 -1.46
CA GLY A 233 19.90 41.04 -0.65
C GLY A 233 19.68 39.89 0.32
N THR A 234 18.45 39.73 0.78
CA THR A 234 18.07 38.68 1.73
C THR A 234 16.78 38.00 1.30
N ALA A 235 16.65 36.72 1.62
CA ALA A 235 15.42 35.95 1.41
C ALA A 235 15.29 34.84 2.45
N ASN A 236 14.05 34.51 2.81
CA ASN A 236 13.74 33.33 3.62
C ASN A 236 13.40 32.17 2.70
N ILE A 237 14.08 31.05 2.91
CA ILE A 237 13.78 29.78 2.25
C ILE A 237 13.04 28.90 3.24
N THR A 238 11.81 28.52 2.91
CA THR A 238 10.90 27.75 3.77
C THR A 238 10.68 26.35 3.21
N ALA A 239 10.88 25.34 4.05
CA ALA A 239 10.43 23.97 3.81
C ALA A 239 9.14 23.71 4.58
N THR A 240 8.17 23.08 3.92
CA THR A 240 6.87 22.72 4.52
C THR A 240 6.59 21.23 4.30
N SER A 241 6.11 20.52 5.33
CA SER A 241 5.67 19.12 5.21
C SER A 241 4.50 18.98 4.22
N VAL A 242 4.32 17.80 3.62
CA VAL A 242 3.26 17.56 2.62
C VAL A 242 1.85 17.88 3.15
N ASP A 243 1.60 17.58 4.43
CA ASP A 243 0.32 17.89 5.07
C ASP A 243 0.12 19.39 5.39
N GLY A 244 1.13 20.23 5.15
CA GLY A 244 1.11 21.65 5.43
C GLY A 244 1.22 22.02 6.91
N LYS A 245 1.27 21.04 7.82
CA LYS A 245 1.14 21.26 9.27
C LYS A 245 2.45 21.67 9.93
N LYS A 246 3.60 21.40 9.30
CA LYS A 246 4.94 21.70 9.84
C LYS A 246 5.72 22.52 8.82
N ASN A 247 6.39 23.57 9.29
CA ASN A 247 7.28 24.38 8.47
C ASN A 247 8.55 24.74 9.25
N THR A 248 9.60 25.06 8.52
CA THR A 248 10.89 25.54 9.02
C THR A 248 11.54 26.41 7.96
N SER A 249 12.41 27.35 8.36
CA SER A 249 12.98 28.34 7.44
C SER A 249 14.46 28.60 7.69
N CYS A 250 15.18 28.93 6.62
CA CYS A 250 16.55 29.41 6.63
C CYS A 250 16.58 30.85 6.10
N PHE A 251 17.19 31.76 6.85
CA PHE A 251 17.42 33.13 6.41
C PHE A 251 18.72 33.23 5.61
N VAL A 252 18.62 33.55 4.33
CA VAL A 252 19.77 33.61 3.42
C VAL A 252 20.13 35.06 3.14
N THR A 253 21.39 35.41 3.33
CA THR A 253 21.96 36.70 2.91
C THR A 253 22.87 36.48 1.72
N VAL A 254 22.62 37.22 0.63
CA VAL A 254 23.46 37.22 -0.55
C VAL A 254 24.36 38.44 -0.53
N VAL A 255 25.66 38.19 -0.52
CA VAL A 255 26.70 39.23 -0.59
C VAL A 255 27.38 39.19 -1.95
N LYS A 256 28.08 40.27 -2.28
CA LYS A 256 28.89 40.35 -3.49
C LYS A 256 29.92 39.21 -3.52
N ALA A 257 30.19 38.67 -4.71
CA ALA A 257 31.30 37.74 -4.87
C ALA A 257 32.62 38.43 -4.52
N GLU A 258 33.42 37.81 -3.65
CA GLU A 258 34.81 38.23 -3.44
C GLU A 258 35.59 37.91 -4.73
N ASN A 259 36.12 38.96 -5.37
CA ASN A 259 36.93 38.88 -6.58
C ASN A 259 38.39 38.55 -6.25
#